data_AF-A0A9X6ZQ13-F1
#
_entry.id   AF-A0A9X6ZQ13-F1
#
_cell.length_a   1.000
_cell.length_b   1.000
_cell.length_c   1.000
_cell.angle_alpha   90.00
_cell.angle_beta   90.00
_cell.angle_gamma   90.00
#
_symmetry.space_group_name_H-M   'P 1'
#
loop_
_entity.id
_entity.type
_entity.pdbx_description
1 polymer ?
#
loop_
_entity_poly.entity_id
_entity_poly.type
_entity_poly.pdbx_seq_one_letter_code
_entity_poly.pdbx_strand_id
1 'polypeptide(L)'
;MKKMMCAIFSIVMMFTTMFTQISYATTEKQLIIINKKTNKLAFYQSGELVKIYSVATGKKPSLTPEGHFKIVNKIKNRPFYKEKIPGGSPKNPLGDRWMGINARGTWGTTYGIHGNNNERSIGKYASSGCVRMHNKEIRALFNVVKVNTPVVITTSNKSFDEIAEKSGYALNSKVEKFNKVITTLNTSKLYTSPSFKKYTGTTLDAQSVQAYEKAGNFIKVKTWMGPRWAYVTEYIEGKEVRVDKNITTFETTNVRKKPFSNSTVIKTLPPQTLFVYKKVGSWYKVKTSDGPYYIYSKKVVTGIKTKFEKEIVLKNTKPVYENIFDKKPITTLAPQSVDAFEKVGNYYHIYTSAGTAWVQN
;
A
#
# COMPACT_ATOMS: atom_id res chain seq x y z
N MET A 1 -4.57 -42.54 -79.60
CA MET A 1 -3.18 -43.01 -79.40
C MET A 1 -2.40 -41.96 -78.61
N LYS A 2 -1.78 -42.40 -77.50
CA LYS A 2 -0.59 -41.89 -76.78
C LYS A 2 -0.15 -40.43 -77.03
N LYS A 3 -0.31 -39.58 -76.00
CA LYS A 3 0.75 -39.01 -75.13
C LYS A 3 1.70 -38.03 -75.83
N MET A 4 1.71 -36.76 -75.40
CA MET A 4 2.93 -36.17 -74.85
C MET A 4 2.64 -34.90 -74.04
N MET A 5 3.23 -34.86 -72.85
CA MET A 5 3.23 -33.77 -71.89
C MET A 5 3.91 -32.52 -72.46
N CYS A 6 3.38 -31.35 -72.12
CA CYS A 6 4.20 -30.14 -72.02
C CYS A 6 3.83 -29.45 -70.70
N ALA A 7 4.81 -29.40 -69.81
CA ALA A 7 4.70 -28.82 -68.49
C ALA A 7 4.59 -27.29 -68.60
N ILE A 8 3.54 -26.72 -68.01
CA ILE A 8 3.48 -25.29 -67.74
C ILE A 8 3.31 -25.12 -66.23
N PHE A 9 4.39 -24.59 -65.65
CA PHE A 9 4.53 -24.12 -64.28
C PHE A 9 3.48 -23.02 -64.04
N SER A 10 2.35 -23.35 -63.41
CA SER A 10 1.46 -22.34 -62.84
C SER A 10 1.74 -22.23 -61.35
N ILE A 11 2.58 -21.24 -61.04
CA ILE A 11 2.91 -20.74 -59.72
C ILE A 11 1.61 -20.54 -58.93
N VAL A 12 1.39 -21.38 -57.93
CA VAL A 12 0.41 -21.15 -56.86
C VAL A 12 0.90 -19.93 -56.09
N MET A 13 0.32 -18.76 -56.39
CA MET A 13 0.53 -17.54 -55.63
C MET A 13 -0.23 -17.66 -54.30
N MET A 14 0.31 -18.47 -53.38
CA MET A 14 -0.05 -18.43 -51.97
C MET A 14 0.45 -17.09 -51.41
N PHE A 15 -0.39 -16.06 -51.52
CA PHE A 15 -0.24 -14.82 -50.76
C PHE A 15 -0.51 -15.15 -49.28
N THR A 16 0.48 -15.72 -48.61
CA THR A 16 0.52 -15.72 -47.16
C THR A 16 0.79 -14.28 -46.73
N THR A 17 -0.26 -13.52 -46.43
CA THR A 17 -0.14 -12.24 -45.74
C THR A 17 0.41 -12.53 -44.35
N MET A 18 1.74 -12.51 -44.23
CA MET A 18 2.43 -12.30 -42.97
C MET A 18 1.94 -10.97 -42.42
N PHE A 19 0.92 -11.00 -41.56
CA PHE A 19 0.57 -9.87 -40.71
C PHE A 19 1.76 -9.64 -39.77
N THR A 20 2.68 -8.78 -40.18
CA THR A 20 3.66 -8.22 -39.26
C THR A 20 2.90 -7.38 -38.25
N GLN A 21 2.67 -7.93 -37.05
CA GLN A 21 2.27 -7.12 -35.92
C GLN A 21 3.44 -6.21 -35.58
N ILE A 22 3.36 -4.96 -36.02
CA ILE A 22 4.23 -3.89 -35.52
C ILE A 22 3.83 -3.68 -34.07
N SER A 23 4.53 -4.35 -33.16
CA SER A 23 4.53 -3.97 -31.75
C SER A 23 5.19 -2.59 -31.67
N TYR A 24 4.39 -1.52 -31.62
CA TYR A 24 4.89 -0.22 -31.21
C TYR A 24 5.41 -0.36 -29.78
N ALA A 25 6.74 -0.47 -29.63
CA ALA A 25 7.39 -0.37 -28.35
C ALA A 25 7.05 1.02 -27.78
N THR A 26 6.07 1.07 -26.89
CA THR A 26 5.81 2.28 -26.11
C THR A 26 7.11 2.55 -25.35
N THR A 27 7.76 3.69 -25.63
CA THR A 27 8.97 4.07 -24.91
C THR A 27 8.63 4.05 -23.42
N GLU A 28 9.17 3.09 -22.66
CA GLU A 28 8.93 2.99 -21.21
C GLU A 28 9.45 4.26 -20.52
N LYS A 29 8.57 5.24 -20.32
CA LYS A 29 8.93 6.51 -19.70
C LYS A 29 9.13 6.30 -18.21
N GLN A 30 10.35 6.54 -17.74
CA GLN A 30 10.70 6.48 -16.32
C GLN A 30 10.76 7.88 -15.72
N LEU A 31 10.54 7.99 -14.41
CA LEU A 31 10.79 9.22 -13.64
C LEU A 31 11.23 8.84 -12.23
N ILE A 32 12.22 9.55 -11.71
CA ILE A 32 12.59 9.52 -10.30
C ILE A 32 12.22 10.85 -9.66
N ILE A 33 11.55 10.82 -8.52
CA ILE A 33 11.27 12.02 -7.71
C ILE A 33 11.90 11.84 -6.34
N ILE A 34 12.72 12.78 -5.91
CA ILE A 34 13.29 12.85 -4.56
C ILE A 34 12.66 14.02 -3.83
N ASN A 35 11.90 13.74 -2.78
CA ASN A 35 11.36 14.76 -1.89
C ASN A 35 12.21 14.83 -0.61
N LYS A 36 12.98 15.91 -0.49
CA LYS A 36 13.87 16.16 0.65
C LYS A 36 13.10 16.31 1.94
N LYS A 37 11.91 16.93 1.90
CA LYS A 37 11.08 17.17 3.10
C LYS A 37 10.75 15.88 3.85
N THR A 38 10.45 14.83 3.10
CA THR A 38 10.07 13.52 3.65
C THR A 38 11.20 12.51 3.64
N ASN A 39 12.37 12.87 3.05
CA ASN A 39 13.48 11.94 2.80
C ASN A 39 13.02 10.66 2.09
N LYS A 40 12.26 10.83 1.01
CA LYS A 40 11.71 9.73 0.19
C LYS A 40 12.09 9.89 -1.28
N LEU A 41 12.29 8.76 -1.95
CA LEU A 41 12.46 8.66 -3.40
C LEU A 41 11.32 7.83 -3.98
N ALA A 42 10.59 8.37 -4.94
CA ALA A 42 9.60 7.64 -5.72
C ALA A 42 10.16 7.30 -7.11
N PHE A 43 9.95 6.06 -7.55
CA PHE A 43 10.26 5.61 -8.90
C PHE A 43 8.97 5.32 -9.65
N TYR A 44 8.83 5.95 -10.82
CA TYR A 44 7.74 5.76 -11.76
C TYR A 44 8.23 5.08 -13.02
N GLN A 45 7.38 4.21 -13.57
CA GLN A 45 7.58 3.58 -14.87
C GLN A 45 6.24 3.48 -15.59
N SER A 46 6.19 3.90 -16.84
CA SER A 46 5.00 3.81 -17.71
C SER A 46 3.73 4.42 -17.09
N GLY A 47 3.89 5.54 -16.37
CA GLY A 47 2.79 6.27 -15.74
C GLY A 47 2.45 5.77 -14.33
N GLU A 48 3.04 4.68 -13.86
CA GLU A 48 2.70 4.07 -12.57
C GLU A 48 3.76 4.34 -11.52
N LEU A 49 3.34 4.63 -10.30
CA LEU A 49 4.21 4.67 -9.13
C LEU A 49 4.60 3.23 -8.75
N VAL A 50 5.80 2.82 -9.15
CA VAL A 50 6.29 1.45 -8.91
C VAL A 50 6.66 1.24 -7.45
N LYS A 51 7.44 2.18 -6.87
CA LYS A 51 7.91 2.04 -5.48
C LYS A 51 8.36 3.37 -4.88
N ILE A 52 8.14 3.50 -3.56
CA ILE A 52 8.72 4.56 -2.73
C ILE A 52 9.79 3.95 -1.81
N TYR A 53 10.94 4.61 -1.73
CA TYR A 53 12.09 4.24 -0.90
C TYR A 53 12.36 5.30 0.17
N SER A 54 12.81 4.88 1.35
CA SER A 54 13.44 5.79 2.30
C SER A 54 14.85 6.12 1.81
N VAL A 55 15.23 7.40 1.84
CA VAL A 55 16.56 7.85 1.42
C VAL A 55 17.17 8.80 2.44
N ALA A 56 18.48 9.03 2.39
CA ALA A 56 19.11 10.13 3.11
C ALA A 56 19.48 11.24 2.13
N THR A 57 19.22 12.49 2.50
CA THR A 57 19.61 13.68 1.70
C THR A 57 20.64 14.53 2.44
N GLY A 58 21.06 15.63 1.82
CA GLY A 58 22.08 16.52 2.35
C GLY A 58 21.75 17.08 3.72
N LYS A 59 22.75 17.13 4.61
CA LYS A 59 22.61 17.67 5.98
C LYS A 59 22.14 19.13 6.05
N LYS A 60 22.29 19.89 4.97
CA LYS A 60 21.77 21.24 4.81
C LYS A 60 20.91 21.29 3.55
N PRO A 61 19.83 22.09 3.52
CA PRO A 61 18.96 22.22 2.35
C PRO A 61 19.70 22.50 1.04
N SER A 62 20.79 23.26 1.06
CA SER A 62 21.56 23.64 -0.13
C SER A 62 22.46 22.55 -0.73
N LEU A 63 22.71 21.45 0.00
CA LEU A 63 23.68 20.43 -0.39
C LEU A 63 23.13 19.44 -1.41
N THR A 64 21.88 19.00 -1.25
CA THR A 64 21.19 18.22 -2.29
C THR A 64 20.44 19.21 -3.19
N PRO A 65 20.88 19.40 -4.44
CA PRO A 65 20.36 20.43 -5.32
C PRO A 65 18.92 20.12 -5.70
N GLU A 66 18.06 21.14 -5.70
CA GLU A 66 16.70 21.04 -6.22
C GLU A 66 16.67 21.40 -7.71
N GLY A 67 15.74 20.81 -8.45
CA GLY A 67 15.61 21.03 -9.88
C GLY A 67 15.26 19.77 -10.68
N HIS A 68 15.33 19.91 -12.00
CA HIS A 68 15.10 18.86 -12.97
C HIS A 68 16.44 18.42 -13.56
N PHE A 69 16.75 17.14 -13.43
CA PHE A 69 18.00 16.53 -13.84
C PHE A 69 17.72 15.22 -14.59
N LYS A 70 18.78 14.49 -14.91
CA LYS A 70 18.70 13.14 -15.45
C LYS A 70 19.82 12.26 -14.94
N ILE A 71 19.59 10.95 -14.95
CA ILE A 71 20.65 9.94 -14.77
C ILE A 71 21.55 9.95 -16.00
N VAL A 72 22.86 10.09 -15.82
CA VAL A 72 23.82 10.15 -16.94
C VAL A 72 24.84 9.03 -16.95
N ASN A 73 25.06 8.37 -15.81
CA ASN A 73 25.91 7.19 -15.73
C ASN A 73 25.43 6.24 -14.63
N LYS A 74 25.90 4.99 -14.73
CA LYS A 74 25.60 3.93 -13.78
C LYS A 74 26.86 3.11 -13.56
N ILE A 75 27.33 3.03 -12.31
CA ILE A 75 28.60 2.38 -11.97
C ILE A 75 28.35 1.36 -10.86
N LYS A 76 28.78 0.11 -11.08
CA LYS A 76 28.88 -0.90 -10.01
C LYS A 76 30.19 -0.69 -9.27
N ASN A 77 30.17 -0.76 -7.93
CA ASN A 77 31.37 -0.68 -7.10
C ASN A 77 32.24 0.56 -7.41
N ARG A 78 31.66 1.75 -7.40
CA ARG A 78 32.41 2.99 -7.66
C ARG A 78 33.44 3.25 -6.54
N PRO A 79 34.73 3.44 -6.85
CA PRO A 79 35.72 3.85 -5.85
C PRO A 79 35.34 5.19 -5.19
N PHE A 80 35.68 5.33 -3.90
CA PHE A 80 35.53 6.59 -3.20
C PHE A 80 36.87 7.32 -3.14
N TYR A 81 37.13 8.13 -4.15
CA TYR A 81 38.42 8.78 -4.39
C TYR A 81 38.89 9.68 -3.25
N LYS A 82 37.98 10.38 -2.56
CA LYS A 82 38.32 11.32 -1.48
C LYS A 82 39.13 10.66 -0.35
N GLU A 83 38.77 9.43 0.01
CA GLU A 83 39.44 8.67 1.07
C GLU A 83 40.19 7.45 0.51
N LYS A 84 40.44 7.43 -0.82
CA LYS A 84 41.13 6.34 -1.53
C LYS A 84 40.58 4.94 -1.22
N ILE A 85 39.26 4.83 -0.98
CA ILE A 85 38.62 3.54 -0.67
C ILE A 85 38.28 2.82 -1.99
N PRO A 86 38.73 1.56 -2.19
CA PRO A 86 38.44 0.82 -3.40
C PRO A 86 36.95 0.55 -3.58
N GLY A 87 36.56 0.36 -4.83
CA GLY A 87 35.22 -0.09 -5.19
C GLY A 87 34.89 -1.45 -4.58
N GLY A 88 33.66 -1.64 -4.11
CA GLY A 88 33.21 -2.93 -3.56
C GLY A 88 33.64 -3.18 -2.11
N SER A 89 34.47 -2.32 -1.51
CA SER A 89 34.78 -2.39 -0.09
C SER A 89 33.51 -2.17 0.76
N PRO A 90 33.25 -2.99 1.81
CA PRO A 90 32.16 -2.74 2.77
C PRO A 90 32.27 -1.37 3.47
N LYS A 91 33.47 -0.80 3.56
CA LYS A 91 33.72 0.51 4.15
C LYS A 91 33.39 1.67 3.20
N ASN A 92 33.14 1.42 1.92
CA ASN A 92 32.91 2.48 0.95
C ASN A 92 31.55 3.17 1.20
N PRO A 93 31.52 4.49 1.49
CA PRO A 93 30.29 5.20 1.81
C PRO A 93 29.33 5.35 0.63
N LEU A 94 29.79 5.02 -0.59
CA LEU A 94 28.95 5.00 -1.79
C LEU A 94 28.16 3.69 -1.95
N GLY A 95 28.49 2.65 -1.18
CA GLY A 95 27.94 1.30 -1.35
C GLY A 95 28.37 0.67 -2.69
N ASP A 96 27.55 -0.27 -3.18
CA ASP A 96 27.90 -1.11 -4.34
C ASP A 96 27.26 -0.66 -5.67
N ARG A 97 26.41 0.37 -5.65
CA ARG A 97 25.73 0.92 -6.84
C ARG A 97 25.73 2.44 -6.81
N TRP A 98 26.01 3.04 -7.95
CA TRP A 98 25.99 4.48 -8.18
C TRP A 98 25.17 4.80 -9.43
N MET A 99 24.20 5.70 -9.32
CA MET A 99 23.49 6.30 -10.45
C MET A 99 23.75 7.80 -10.44
N GLY A 100 24.62 8.26 -11.35
CA GLY A 100 25.07 9.65 -11.39
C GLY A 100 23.98 10.59 -11.91
N ILE A 101 23.71 11.67 -11.17
CA ILE A 101 22.77 12.72 -11.53
C ILE A 101 23.56 13.88 -12.14
N ASN A 102 23.17 14.34 -13.32
CA ASN A 102 23.74 15.56 -13.90
C ASN A 102 23.15 16.83 -13.24
N ALA A 103 23.53 17.07 -12.00
CA ALA A 103 23.23 18.32 -11.30
C ALA A 103 24.43 19.25 -11.36
N ARG A 104 24.18 20.55 -11.54
CA ARG A 104 25.20 21.63 -11.55
C ARG A 104 26.37 21.36 -12.53
N GLY A 105 26.09 20.77 -13.70
CA GLY A 105 27.12 20.50 -14.71
C GLY A 105 28.14 19.42 -14.32
N THR A 106 27.88 18.62 -13.28
CA THR A 106 28.85 17.64 -12.77
C THR A 106 28.88 16.32 -13.55
N TRP A 107 28.02 16.15 -14.56
CA TRP A 107 27.95 14.95 -15.41
C TRP A 107 27.88 13.63 -14.60
N GLY A 108 27.25 13.67 -13.43
CA GLY A 108 27.05 12.48 -12.58
C GLY A 108 28.29 12.00 -11.85
N THR A 109 29.33 12.83 -11.72
CA THR A 109 30.56 12.51 -10.98
C THR A 109 30.51 12.95 -9.51
N THR A 110 29.76 14.02 -9.21
CA THR A 110 29.64 14.61 -7.86
C THR A 110 28.33 14.24 -7.18
N TYR A 111 27.22 14.32 -7.91
CA TYR A 111 25.88 14.01 -7.38
C TYR A 111 25.40 12.66 -7.90
N GLY A 112 24.83 11.85 -7.02
CA GLY A 112 24.29 10.55 -7.39
C GLY A 112 23.32 9.99 -6.38
N ILE A 113 22.54 9.03 -6.84
CA ILE A 113 21.74 8.12 -6.02
C ILE A 113 22.59 6.86 -5.85
N HIS A 114 22.91 6.51 -4.62
CA HIS A 114 23.86 5.43 -4.37
C HIS A 114 23.52 4.61 -3.12
N GLY A 115 24.24 3.51 -2.93
CA GLY A 115 24.15 2.67 -1.74
C GLY A 115 24.68 3.36 -0.48
N ASN A 116 25.05 2.58 0.52
CA ASN A 116 25.45 3.16 1.81
C ASN A 116 26.25 2.14 2.64
N ASN A 117 27.23 2.60 3.41
CA ASN A 117 27.90 1.79 4.43
C ASN A 117 27.31 2.00 5.85
N ASN A 118 26.38 2.95 6.01
CA ASN A 118 25.75 3.26 7.29
C ASN A 118 24.22 3.34 7.15
N GLU A 119 23.54 2.20 7.24
CA GLU A 119 22.08 2.10 7.07
C GLU A 119 21.29 3.00 8.03
N ARG A 120 21.81 3.27 9.23
CA ARG A 120 21.13 4.13 10.24
C ARG A 120 20.99 5.60 9.81
N SER A 121 21.65 6.00 8.71
CA SER A 121 21.52 7.33 8.12
C SER A 121 20.30 7.48 7.18
N ILE A 122 19.71 6.37 6.72
CA ILE A 122 18.53 6.42 5.84
C ILE A 122 17.34 7.04 6.58
N GLY A 123 16.60 7.91 5.89
CA GLY A 123 15.50 8.71 6.46
C GLY A 123 15.94 10.02 7.11
N LYS A 124 17.24 10.36 7.11
CA LYS A 124 17.81 11.55 7.76
C LYS A 124 18.48 12.51 6.76
N TYR A 125 18.67 13.76 7.19
CA TYR A 125 19.53 14.74 6.53
C TYR A 125 20.99 14.51 6.95
N ALA A 126 21.69 13.59 6.28
CA ALA A 126 22.98 13.06 6.74
C ALA A 126 24.11 13.06 5.70
N SER A 127 23.80 13.31 4.43
CA SER A 127 24.81 13.26 3.36
C SER A 127 25.48 14.62 3.13
N SER A 128 26.54 14.61 2.33
CA SER A 128 27.18 15.83 1.82
C SER A 128 26.53 16.37 0.54
N GLY A 129 25.38 15.82 0.13
CA GLY A 129 24.61 16.28 -1.05
C GLY A 129 24.08 15.16 -1.95
N CYS A 130 24.69 13.97 -1.92
CA CYS A 130 24.18 12.78 -2.61
C CYS A 130 22.93 12.19 -1.94
N VAL A 131 22.23 11.31 -2.65
CA VAL A 131 21.05 10.60 -2.14
C VAL A 131 21.45 9.17 -1.79
N ARG A 132 21.43 8.84 -0.49
CA ARG A 132 21.81 7.49 0.00
C ARG A 132 20.58 6.59 0.08
N MET A 133 20.75 5.32 -0.28
CA MET A 133 19.73 4.27 -0.21
C MET A 133 20.27 3.04 0.55
N HIS A 134 19.38 2.15 0.99
CA HIS A 134 19.78 0.81 1.42
C HIS A 134 20.38 0.02 0.25
N ASN A 135 21.47 -0.71 0.47
CA ASN A 135 22.17 -1.47 -0.58
C ASN A 135 21.25 -2.48 -1.29
N LYS A 136 20.37 -3.15 -0.54
CA LYS A 136 19.37 -4.08 -1.11
C LYS A 136 18.45 -3.37 -2.11
N GLU A 137 17.99 -2.16 -1.77
CA GLU A 137 17.02 -1.41 -2.57
C GLU A 137 17.64 -0.77 -3.80
N ILE A 138 18.81 -0.14 -3.66
CA ILE A 138 19.53 0.46 -4.80
C ILE A 138 19.96 -0.60 -5.81
N ARG A 139 20.30 -1.82 -5.39
CA ARG A 139 20.61 -2.92 -6.33
C ARG A 139 19.42 -3.24 -7.24
N ALA A 140 18.22 -3.34 -6.67
CA ALA A 140 17.01 -3.58 -7.44
C ALA A 140 16.69 -2.38 -8.36
N LEU A 141 16.73 -1.16 -7.82
CA LEU A 141 16.46 0.06 -8.59
C LEU A 141 17.47 0.26 -9.74
N PHE A 142 18.75 0.01 -9.47
CA PHE A 142 19.82 0.09 -10.47
C PHE A 142 19.58 -0.85 -11.64
N ASN A 143 18.98 -2.01 -11.45
CA ASN A 143 18.75 -2.94 -12.56
C ASN A 143 17.66 -2.45 -13.53
N VAL A 144 16.69 -1.67 -13.04
CA VAL A 144 15.53 -1.23 -13.84
C VAL A 144 15.67 0.20 -14.38
N VAL A 145 16.36 1.10 -13.67
CA VAL A 145 16.53 2.50 -14.10
C VAL A 145 17.45 2.60 -15.32
N LYS A 146 17.00 3.28 -16.37
CA LYS A 146 17.76 3.52 -17.60
C LYS A 146 18.57 4.81 -17.50
N VAL A 147 19.71 4.87 -18.21
CA VAL A 147 20.39 6.17 -18.43
C VAL A 147 19.42 7.10 -19.18
N ASN A 148 19.54 8.40 -18.93
CA ASN A 148 18.61 9.46 -19.33
C ASN A 148 17.26 9.48 -18.60
N THR A 149 17.03 8.62 -17.60
CA THR A 149 15.85 8.73 -16.73
C THR A 149 15.80 10.12 -16.07
N PRO A 150 14.72 10.90 -16.26
CA PRO A 150 14.51 12.16 -15.58
C PRO A 150 14.51 12.00 -14.05
N VAL A 151 15.08 12.99 -13.36
CA VAL A 151 15.15 13.07 -11.91
C VAL A 151 14.65 14.43 -11.47
N VAL A 152 13.61 14.48 -10.64
CA VAL A 152 13.11 15.70 -10.00
C VAL A 152 13.52 15.68 -8.54
N ILE A 153 14.22 16.72 -8.09
CA ILE A 153 14.57 16.89 -6.67
C ILE A 153 13.87 18.13 -6.16
N THR A 154 13.12 17.99 -5.07
CA THR A 154 12.29 19.08 -4.52
C THR A 154 12.14 19.00 -3.00
N THR A 155 11.71 20.10 -2.39
CA THR A 155 11.15 20.14 -1.03
C THR A 155 9.68 20.52 -1.12
N SER A 156 8.76 19.58 -0.92
CA SER A 156 7.32 19.83 -1.11
C SER A 156 6.41 19.09 -0.13
N ASN A 157 5.22 19.64 0.13
CA ASN A 157 4.11 18.96 0.82
C ASN A 157 3.21 18.17 -0.15
N LYS A 158 3.43 18.28 -1.46
CA LYS A 158 2.62 17.63 -2.49
C LYS A 158 2.86 16.12 -2.51
N SER A 159 1.87 15.36 -2.97
CA SER A 159 2.05 13.93 -3.25
C SER A 159 3.04 13.74 -4.41
N PHE A 160 3.64 12.55 -4.50
CA PHE A 160 4.52 12.22 -5.62
C PHE A 160 3.79 12.29 -6.97
N ASP A 161 2.52 11.87 -7.02
CA ASP A 161 1.71 11.94 -8.24
C ASP A 161 1.51 13.41 -8.67
N GLU A 162 1.25 14.32 -7.74
CA GLU A 162 1.11 15.74 -8.08
C GLU A 162 2.44 16.34 -8.57
N ILE A 163 3.57 15.93 -7.97
CA ILE A 163 4.90 16.36 -8.43
C ILE A 163 5.20 15.78 -9.82
N ALA A 164 4.82 14.54 -10.09
CA ALA A 164 4.98 13.88 -11.38
C ALA A 164 4.21 14.61 -12.49
N GLU A 165 2.91 14.86 -12.30
CA GLU A 165 2.12 15.60 -13.30
C GLU A 165 2.65 17.03 -13.51
N LYS A 166 3.05 17.71 -12.44
CA LYS A 166 3.62 19.06 -12.53
C LYS A 166 5.00 19.10 -13.20
N SER A 167 5.76 18.01 -13.17
CA SER A 167 7.02 17.89 -13.90
C SER A 167 6.85 17.47 -15.36
N GLY A 168 5.61 17.34 -15.84
CA GLY A 168 5.29 16.94 -17.21
C GLY A 168 5.26 15.43 -17.43
N TYR A 169 5.34 14.62 -16.37
CA TYR A 169 5.20 13.17 -16.46
C TYR A 169 3.73 12.77 -16.47
N ALA A 170 3.31 12.08 -17.53
CA ALA A 170 1.95 11.57 -17.65
C ALA A 170 1.78 10.35 -16.74
N LEU A 171 0.90 10.46 -15.75
CA LEU A 171 0.49 9.32 -14.93
C LEU A 171 -0.44 8.40 -15.71
N ASN A 172 -0.46 7.12 -15.34
CA ASN A 172 -1.39 6.16 -15.91
C ASN A 172 -2.82 6.65 -15.60
N SER A 173 -3.50 7.09 -16.65
CA SER A 173 -4.85 7.66 -16.59
C SER A 173 -5.90 6.67 -17.05
N LYS A 174 -5.52 5.40 -17.24
CA LYS A 174 -6.46 4.36 -17.66
C LYS A 174 -7.58 4.28 -16.62
N VAL A 175 -8.79 4.53 -17.10
CA VAL A 175 -9.99 4.48 -16.29
C VAL A 175 -10.46 3.03 -16.22
N GLU A 176 -10.57 2.52 -15.00
CA GLU A 176 -11.01 1.16 -14.73
C GLU A 176 -12.28 1.17 -13.89
N LYS A 177 -13.16 0.21 -14.14
CA LYS A 177 -14.38 0.01 -13.36
C LYS A 177 -13.98 -0.44 -11.95
N PHE A 178 -14.50 0.26 -10.94
CA PHE A 178 -14.18 0.00 -9.55
C PHE A 178 -15.42 -0.43 -8.76
N ASN A 179 -16.53 0.33 -8.86
CA ASN A 179 -17.84 -0.01 -8.30
C ASN A 179 -17.83 -0.56 -6.85
N LYS A 180 -17.19 0.16 -5.93
CA LYS A 180 -17.15 -0.18 -4.50
C LYS A 180 -17.68 0.95 -3.63
N VAL A 181 -18.29 0.60 -2.50
CA VAL A 181 -18.44 1.55 -1.40
C VAL A 181 -17.10 1.62 -0.66
N ILE A 182 -16.58 2.83 -0.49
CA ILE A 182 -15.34 3.07 0.25
C ILE A 182 -15.58 4.11 1.32
N THR A 183 -14.78 4.07 2.38
CA THR A 183 -14.67 5.12 3.39
C THR A 183 -13.32 5.80 3.23
N THR A 184 -13.34 7.08 2.84
CA THR A 184 -12.15 7.92 2.80
C THR A 184 -11.79 8.36 4.21
N LEU A 185 -10.49 8.45 4.51
CA LEU A 185 -10.02 8.76 5.86
C LEU A 185 -9.59 10.22 6.05
N ASN A 186 -9.40 10.95 4.96
CA ASN A 186 -8.95 12.32 4.97
C ASN A 186 -9.77 13.13 3.95
N THR A 187 -9.86 14.44 4.19
CA THR A 187 -10.40 15.38 3.21
C THR A 187 -9.60 15.30 1.91
N SER A 188 -10.30 15.11 0.80
CA SER A 188 -9.73 14.85 -0.53
C SER A 188 -10.17 15.94 -1.50
N LYS A 189 -9.24 16.52 -2.24
CA LYS A 189 -9.57 17.49 -3.30
C LYS A 189 -10.41 16.83 -4.39
N LEU A 190 -11.33 17.61 -4.96
CA LEU A 190 -12.19 17.18 -6.06
C LEU A 190 -11.72 17.75 -7.40
N TYR A 191 -11.92 16.97 -8.45
CA TYR A 191 -11.42 17.24 -9.79
C TYR A 191 -12.48 16.89 -10.85
N THR A 192 -12.50 17.63 -11.97
CA THR A 192 -13.41 17.34 -13.09
C THR A 192 -12.93 16.18 -13.97
N SER A 193 -11.63 15.90 -13.98
CA SER A 193 -11.02 14.71 -14.57
C SER A 193 -9.90 14.19 -13.65
N PRO A 194 -9.34 12.98 -13.85
CA PRO A 194 -8.28 12.44 -13.00
C PRO A 194 -6.92 13.11 -13.30
N SER A 195 -6.82 14.41 -13.00
CA SER A 195 -5.60 15.20 -13.14
C SER A 195 -5.58 16.34 -12.15
N PHE A 196 -4.41 16.63 -11.59
CA PHE A 196 -4.22 17.73 -10.64
C PHE A 196 -4.48 19.11 -11.25
N LYS A 197 -4.41 19.25 -12.58
CA LYS A 197 -4.71 20.50 -13.31
C LYS A 197 -6.21 20.82 -13.33
N LYS A 198 -7.07 19.86 -13.03
CA LYS A 198 -8.53 19.96 -13.12
C LYS A 198 -9.21 20.11 -11.76
N TYR A 199 -8.51 20.71 -10.80
CA TYR A 199 -9.03 20.96 -9.46
C TYR A 199 -10.28 21.85 -9.54
N THR A 200 -11.35 21.46 -8.85
CA THR A 200 -12.63 22.18 -8.88
C THR A 200 -12.67 23.38 -7.94
N GLY A 201 -11.65 23.58 -7.10
CA GLY A 201 -11.68 24.56 -6.02
C GLY A 201 -12.31 24.04 -4.72
N THR A 202 -12.84 22.81 -4.70
CA THR A 202 -13.56 22.25 -3.54
C THR A 202 -13.02 20.86 -3.12
N THR A 203 -13.47 20.39 -1.96
CA THR A 203 -13.01 19.18 -1.30
C THR A 203 -14.16 18.27 -0.88
N LEU A 204 -13.87 16.99 -0.73
CA LEU A 204 -14.72 15.97 -0.14
C LEU A 204 -14.15 15.61 1.23
N ASP A 205 -14.86 15.91 2.31
CA ASP A 205 -14.46 15.48 3.64
C ASP A 205 -14.50 13.96 3.78
N ALA A 206 -13.73 13.46 4.75
CA ALA A 206 -13.63 12.03 5.06
C ALA A 206 -15.03 11.44 5.32
N GLN A 207 -15.46 10.52 4.44
CA GLN A 207 -16.80 9.93 4.50
C GLN A 207 -16.89 8.64 3.69
N SER A 208 -17.99 7.91 3.87
CA SER A 208 -18.32 6.78 3.00
C SER A 208 -18.97 7.26 1.70
N VAL A 209 -18.44 6.83 0.56
CA VAL A 209 -18.93 7.19 -0.78
C VAL A 209 -19.04 5.97 -1.69
N GLN A 210 -19.97 6.03 -2.64
CA GLN A 210 -19.97 5.12 -3.78
C GLN A 210 -18.90 5.57 -4.77
N ALA A 211 -17.93 4.70 -5.03
CA ALA A 211 -16.89 4.89 -6.02
C ALA A 211 -17.18 4.04 -7.26
N TYR A 212 -17.17 4.66 -8.44
CA TYR A 212 -17.57 4.04 -9.70
C TYR A 212 -16.37 3.59 -10.52
N GLU A 213 -15.40 4.49 -10.66
CA GLU A 213 -14.23 4.32 -11.53
C GLU A 213 -12.97 4.70 -10.76
N LYS A 214 -11.83 4.20 -11.22
CA LYS A 214 -10.51 4.52 -10.69
C LYS A 214 -9.53 4.78 -11.82
N ALA A 215 -8.63 5.73 -11.62
CA ALA A 215 -7.51 6.02 -12.52
C ALA A 215 -6.30 6.37 -11.63
N GLY A 216 -5.39 5.43 -11.44
CA GLY A 216 -4.33 5.56 -10.43
C GLY A 216 -4.92 5.81 -9.03
N ASN A 217 -4.50 6.88 -8.36
CA ASN A 217 -5.04 7.28 -7.05
C ASN A 217 -6.27 8.20 -7.14
N PHE A 218 -6.76 8.51 -8.34
CA PHE A 218 -8.03 9.19 -8.52
C PHE A 218 -9.18 8.20 -8.50
N ILE A 219 -10.23 8.51 -7.74
CA ILE A 219 -11.44 7.70 -7.64
C ILE A 219 -12.64 8.58 -8.01
N LYS A 220 -13.46 8.13 -8.96
CA LYS A 220 -14.69 8.82 -9.35
C LYS A 220 -15.80 8.47 -8.38
N VAL A 221 -16.33 9.47 -7.69
CA VAL A 221 -17.30 9.32 -6.61
C VAL A 221 -18.53 10.17 -6.88
N LYS A 222 -19.68 9.76 -6.35
CA LYS A 222 -20.89 10.60 -6.35
C LYS A 222 -20.71 11.74 -5.36
N THR A 223 -20.94 12.97 -5.79
CA THR A 223 -20.99 14.14 -4.90
C THR A 223 -22.28 14.94 -5.14
N TRP A 224 -22.53 15.96 -4.31
CA TRP A 224 -23.67 16.87 -4.46
C TRP A 224 -23.61 17.72 -5.75
N MET A 225 -22.44 17.80 -6.39
CA MET A 225 -22.24 18.50 -7.67
C MET A 225 -22.33 17.56 -8.88
N GLY A 226 -22.77 16.31 -8.67
CA GLY A 226 -22.65 15.21 -9.62
C GLY A 226 -21.33 14.43 -9.48
N PRO A 227 -21.05 13.46 -10.36
CA PRO A 227 -19.83 12.66 -10.27
C PRO A 227 -18.56 13.52 -10.37
N ARG A 228 -17.59 13.30 -9.48
CA ARG A 228 -16.28 13.98 -9.48
C ARG A 228 -15.16 13.00 -9.17
N TRP A 229 -13.96 13.33 -9.61
CA TRP A 229 -12.76 12.58 -9.25
C TRP A 229 -12.20 13.10 -7.93
N ALA A 230 -11.93 12.23 -6.97
CA ALA A 230 -11.25 12.55 -5.73
C ALA A 230 -9.86 11.90 -5.74
N TYR A 231 -8.81 12.65 -5.40
CA TYR A 231 -7.48 12.07 -5.23
C TYR A 231 -7.38 11.45 -3.83
N VAL A 232 -7.37 10.12 -3.74
CA VAL A 232 -7.47 9.37 -2.49
C VAL A 232 -6.33 8.36 -2.41
N THR A 233 -5.37 8.61 -1.52
CA THR A 233 -4.25 7.69 -1.26
C THR A 233 -4.53 6.69 -0.15
N GLU A 234 -5.59 6.91 0.64
CA GLU A 234 -5.94 6.11 1.81
C GLU A 234 -7.47 5.98 1.93
N TYR A 235 -8.00 4.77 1.75
CA TYR A 235 -9.41 4.44 1.94
C TYR A 235 -9.59 2.99 2.40
N ILE A 236 -10.76 2.69 2.97
CA ILE A 236 -11.17 1.33 3.32
C ILE A 236 -12.38 0.92 2.51
N GLU A 237 -12.41 -0.31 2.04
CA GLU A 237 -13.60 -0.87 1.40
C GLU A 237 -14.69 -1.14 2.45
N GLY A 238 -15.90 -0.67 2.16
CA GLY A 238 -17.04 -0.76 3.04
C GLY A 238 -17.51 0.60 3.55
N LYS A 239 -18.76 0.59 4.02
CA LYS A 239 -19.40 1.73 4.66
C LYS A 239 -19.00 1.78 6.12
N GLU A 240 -18.62 2.96 6.60
CA GLU A 240 -18.49 3.22 8.03
C GLU A 240 -19.88 3.29 8.66
N VAL A 241 -20.09 2.49 9.69
CA VAL A 241 -21.34 2.43 10.44
C VAL A 241 -21.09 2.80 11.90
N ARG A 242 -22.02 3.54 12.47
CA ARG A 242 -22.08 3.80 13.90
C ARG A 242 -22.56 2.52 14.60
N VAL A 243 -21.83 2.08 15.63
CA VAL A 243 -22.09 0.82 16.34
C VAL A 243 -22.57 1.08 17.75
N ASP A 244 -21.83 1.87 18.53
CA ASP A 244 -22.07 2.19 19.95
C ASP A 244 -22.41 0.98 20.83
N LYS A 245 -21.57 -0.06 20.78
CA LYS A 245 -21.74 -1.30 21.57
C LYS A 245 -20.42 -1.76 22.16
N ASN A 246 -20.52 -2.54 23.24
CA ASN A 246 -19.41 -3.32 23.75
C ASN A 246 -19.18 -4.55 22.88
N ILE A 247 -17.91 -4.82 22.57
CA ILE A 247 -17.46 -6.08 21.98
C ILE A 247 -16.43 -6.72 22.90
N THR A 248 -16.36 -8.03 22.94
CA THR A 248 -15.28 -8.78 23.57
C THR A 248 -14.37 -9.36 22.50
N THR A 249 -13.07 -9.10 22.61
CA THR A 249 -12.03 -9.71 21.78
C THR A 249 -11.51 -10.99 22.44
N PHE A 250 -11.18 -12.01 21.65
CA PHE A 250 -10.67 -13.30 22.12
C PHE A 250 -9.21 -13.54 21.70
N GLU A 251 -8.53 -12.50 21.24
CA GLU A 251 -7.14 -12.51 20.84
C GLU A 251 -6.45 -11.20 21.23
N THR A 252 -5.12 -11.22 21.31
CA THR A 252 -4.34 -10.00 21.45
C THR A 252 -4.46 -9.18 20.17
N THR A 253 -4.93 -7.94 20.29
CA THR A 253 -5.18 -7.05 19.15
C THR A 253 -4.19 -5.89 19.11
N ASN A 254 -3.74 -5.55 17.90
CA ASN A 254 -2.91 -4.37 17.67
C ASN A 254 -3.79 -3.11 17.62
N VAL A 255 -3.42 -2.10 18.39
CA VAL A 255 -4.04 -0.76 18.36
C VAL A 255 -3.27 0.13 17.42
N ARG A 256 -3.97 0.78 16.49
CA ARG A 256 -3.37 1.57 15.41
C ARG A 256 -4.01 2.94 15.28
N LYS A 257 -3.21 3.91 14.83
CA LYS A 257 -3.68 5.28 14.52
C LYS A 257 -4.62 5.29 13.32
N LYS A 258 -4.34 4.46 12.32
CA LYS A 258 -5.15 4.33 11.12
C LYS A 258 -5.60 2.87 10.90
N PRO A 259 -6.76 2.65 10.27
CA PRO A 259 -7.31 1.33 10.01
C PRO A 259 -6.66 0.62 8.80
N PHE A 260 -5.32 0.48 8.83
CA PHE A 260 -4.53 -0.24 7.84
C PHE A 260 -3.56 -1.22 8.49
N SER A 261 -3.30 -2.36 7.85
CA SER A 261 -2.37 -3.38 8.36
C SER A 261 -0.92 -2.87 8.47
N ASN A 262 -0.53 -1.93 7.61
CA ASN A 262 0.77 -1.28 7.62
C ASN A 262 0.82 0.02 8.44
N SER A 263 -0.29 0.46 9.05
CA SER A 263 -0.29 1.60 9.98
C SER A 263 0.55 1.27 11.21
N THR A 264 1.24 2.26 11.78
CA THR A 264 1.99 2.10 13.04
C THR A 264 1.12 1.46 14.13
N VAL A 265 1.68 0.42 14.78
CA VAL A 265 1.14 -0.16 16.02
C VAL A 265 1.57 0.74 17.17
N ILE A 266 0.60 1.22 17.95
CA ILE A 266 0.83 2.08 19.11
C ILE A 266 1.05 1.21 20.35
N LYS A 267 0.22 0.19 20.51
CA LYS A 267 0.24 -0.78 21.60
C LYS A 267 -0.54 -2.04 21.22
N THR A 268 -0.47 -3.04 22.07
CA THR A 268 -1.29 -4.26 22.01
C THR A 268 -2.27 -4.30 23.17
N LEU A 269 -3.46 -4.84 22.91
CA LEU A 269 -4.49 -5.09 23.93
C LEU A 269 -4.70 -6.60 24.06
N PRO A 270 -4.58 -7.19 25.26
CA PRO A 270 -4.96 -8.59 25.46
C PRO A 270 -6.49 -8.76 25.26
N PRO A 271 -6.99 -10.01 25.14
CA PRO A 271 -8.42 -10.32 25.09
C PRO A 271 -9.19 -9.56 26.17
N GLN A 272 -10.12 -8.69 25.78
CA GLN A 272 -10.88 -7.87 26.72
C GLN A 272 -12.16 -7.33 26.08
N THR A 273 -13.02 -6.72 26.91
CA THR A 273 -14.20 -5.99 26.44
C THR A 273 -13.84 -4.55 26.12
N LEU A 274 -14.24 -4.07 24.93
CA LEU A 274 -13.98 -2.73 24.42
C LEU A 274 -15.27 -2.08 23.94
N PHE A 275 -15.43 -0.78 24.21
CA PHE A 275 -16.53 0.00 23.64
C PHE A 275 -16.16 0.46 22.22
N VAL A 276 -16.99 0.07 21.25
CA VAL A 276 -16.86 0.42 19.82
C VAL A 276 -17.93 1.42 19.46
N TYR A 277 -17.53 2.55 18.88
CA TYR A 277 -18.47 3.56 18.41
C TYR A 277 -18.65 3.55 16.89
N LYS A 278 -17.64 3.13 16.13
CA LYS A 278 -17.69 3.03 14.65
C LYS A 278 -17.03 1.75 14.16
N LYS A 279 -17.50 1.24 13.02
CA LYS A 279 -16.94 0.06 12.34
C LYS A 279 -16.92 0.27 10.84
N VAL A 280 -15.87 -0.18 10.18
CA VAL A 280 -15.77 -0.27 8.72
C VAL A 280 -15.08 -1.59 8.35
N GLY A 281 -15.76 -2.48 7.64
CA GLY A 281 -15.26 -3.84 7.41
C GLY A 281 -14.96 -4.57 8.72
N SER A 282 -13.74 -5.09 8.88
CA SER A 282 -13.25 -5.70 10.14
C SER A 282 -12.45 -4.74 11.04
N TRP A 283 -12.48 -3.45 10.73
CA TRP A 283 -11.88 -2.41 11.57
C TRP A 283 -12.91 -1.83 12.52
N TYR A 284 -12.52 -1.73 13.78
CA TYR A 284 -13.35 -1.18 14.86
C TYR A 284 -12.65 0.05 15.42
N LYS A 285 -13.39 1.15 15.49
CA LYS A 285 -12.95 2.36 16.16
C LYS A 285 -13.38 2.27 17.62
N VAL A 286 -12.41 2.11 18.50
CA VAL A 286 -12.59 1.89 19.94
C VAL A 286 -12.21 3.12 20.73
N LYS A 287 -12.87 3.32 21.89
CA LYS A 287 -12.42 4.30 22.88
C LYS A 287 -11.34 3.65 23.74
N THR A 288 -10.16 4.27 23.81
CA THR A 288 -9.12 3.91 24.80
C THR A 288 -8.81 5.12 25.68
N SER A 289 -8.08 4.91 26.77
CA SER A 289 -7.73 5.95 27.76
C SER A 289 -6.93 7.11 27.15
N ASP A 290 -6.11 6.82 26.14
CA ASP A 290 -5.23 7.73 25.41
C ASP A 290 -5.81 8.18 24.05
N GLY A 291 -7.10 7.94 23.82
CA GLY A 291 -7.84 8.49 22.67
C GLY A 291 -8.55 7.45 21.80
N PRO A 292 -9.18 7.90 20.71
CA PRO A 292 -9.81 7.00 19.76
C PRO A 292 -8.79 6.32 18.85
N TYR A 293 -8.80 4.99 18.80
CA TYR A 293 -7.94 4.22 17.89
C TYR A 293 -8.70 3.13 17.15
N TYR A 294 -7.99 2.50 16.21
CA TYR A 294 -8.52 1.39 15.44
C TYR A 294 -7.88 0.08 15.90
N ILE A 295 -8.72 -0.94 16.03
CA ILE A 295 -8.30 -2.34 16.10
C ILE A 295 -8.83 -3.10 14.90
N TYR A 296 -8.12 -4.14 14.52
CA TYR A 296 -8.59 -5.13 13.55
C TYR A 296 -8.68 -6.46 14.26
N SER A 297 -9.85 -7.08 14.21
CA SER A 297 -10.03 -8.45 14.71
C SER A 297 -11.17 -9.12 13.97
N LYS A 298 -11.00 -10.42 13.72
CA LYS A 298 -12.07 -11.31 13.23
C LYS A 298 -12.65 -12.16 14.37
N LYS A 299 -12.02 -12.16 15.54
CA LYS A 299 -12.39 -12.94 16.72
C LYS A 299 -13.05 -12.05 17.77
N VAL A 300 -14.21 -11.51 17.40
CA VAL A 300 -15.00 -10.62 18.27
C VAL A 300 -16.43 -11.11 18.44
N VAL A 301 -16.95 -11.01 19.66
CA VAL A 301 -18.37 -11.21 19.97
C VAL A 301 -18.95 -9.89 20.45
N THR A 302 -20.15 -9.53 20.02
CA THR A 302 -20.84 -8.34 20.55
C THR A 302 -21.43 -8.68 21.92
N GLY A 303 -21.09 -7.89 22.94
CA GLY A 303 -21.47 -8.15 24.32
C GLY A 303 -20.34 -7.84 25.30
N ILE A 304 -20.66 -7.94 26.58
CA ILE A 304 -19.69 -7.92 27.67
C ILE A 304 -19.51 -9.38 28.09
N LYS A 305 -18.24 -9.80 28.26
CA LYS A 305 -17.90 -11.08 28.88
C LYS A 305 -18.11 -10.96 30.39
N THR A 306 -19.05 -11.73 30.93
CA THR A 306 -19.47 -11.67 32.33
C THR A 306 -19.44 -13.05 32.96
N LYS A 307 -19.09 -13.11 34.26
CA LYS A 307 -19.33 -14.29 35.10
C LYS A 307 -20.82 -14.61 35.08
N PHE A 308 -21.17 -15.87 34.82
CA PHE A 308 -22.54 -16.32 34.61
C PHE A 308 -22.69 -17.72 35.23
N GLU A 309 -22.64 -17.82 36.56
CA GLU A 309 -22.74 -19.09 37.30
C GLU A 309 -24.20 -19.51 37.47
N LYS A 310 -24.78 -20.09 36.40
CA LYS A 310 -26.17 -20.54 36.37
C LYS A 310 -26.34 -21.75 35.47
N GLU A 311 -27.28 -22.63 35.84
CA GLU A 311 -27.77 -23.67 34.95
C GLU A 311 -28.54 -23.04 33.78
N ILE A 312 -28.32 -23.56 32.57
CA ILE A 312 -29.06 -23.21 31.36
C ILE A 312 -29.63 -24.48 30.72
N VAL A 313 -30.81 -24.34 30.12
CA VAL A 313 -31.46 -25.44 29.39
C VAL A 313 -31.16 -25.30 27.90
N LEU A 314 -30.57 -26.34 27.31
CA LEU A 314 -30.41 -26.49 25.87
C LEU A 314 -31.65 -27.19 25.32
N LYS A 315 -32.49 -26.48 24.56
CA LYS A 315 -33.76 -27.05 24.05
C LYS A 315 -33.61 -27.99 22.86
N ASN A 316 -32.54 -27.82 22.09
CA ASN A 316 -32.25 -28.58 20.88
C ASN A 316 -30.82 -29.14 20.98
N THR A 317 -30.46 -30.09 20.12
CA THR A 317 -29.07 -30.52 19.99
C THR A 317 -28.19 -29.34 19.57
N LYS A 318 -27.19 -29.00 20.37
CA LYS A 318 -26.29 -27.86 20.12
C LYS A 318 -24.85 -28.34 19.89
N PRO A 319 -24.15 -27.84 18.84
CA PRO A 319 -22.71 -28.03 18.74
C PRO A 319 -21.98 -27.24 19.83
N VAL A 320 -20.91 -27.81 20.36
CA VAL A 320 -20.04 -27.17 21.35
C VAL A 320 -18.61 -27.07 20.82
N TYR A 321 -17.93 -25.97 21.17
CA TYR A 321 -16.65 -25.59 20.59
C TYR A 321 -15.61 -25.33 21.69
N GLU A 322 -14.34 -25.58 21.40
CA GLU A 322 -13.26 -25.20 22.32
C GLU A 322 -13.12 -23.68 22.34
N ASN A 323 -13.15 -23.06 21.16
CA ASN A 323 -13.21 -21.63 20.97
C ASN A 323 -14.42 -21.24 20.10
N ILE A 324 -15.07 -20.12 20.43
CA ILE A 324 -16.25 -19.59 19.72
C ILE A 324 -16.03 -19.47 18.19
N PHE A 325 -14.78 -19.28 17.75
CA PHE A 325 -14.43 -19.07 16.34
C PHE A 325 -13.92 -20.34 15.61
N ASP A 326 -13.97 -21.50 16.24
CA ASP A 326 -13.56 -22.76 15.62
C ASP A 326 -14.53 -23.19 14.52
N LYS A 327 -13.98 -23.74 13.43
CA LYS A 327 -14.79 -24.18 12.28
C LYS A 327 -15.52 -25.49 12.52
N LYS A 328 -15.01 -26.33 13.43
CA LYS A 328 -15.54 -27.65 13.74
C LYS A 328 -15.84 -27.71 15.22
N PRO A 329 -17.02 -28.23 15.62
CA PRO A 329 -17.30 -28.48 17.02
C PRO A 329 -16.43 -29.62 17.54
N ILE A 330 -16.19 -29.62 18.86
CA ILE A 330 -15.59 -30.78 19.54
C ILE A 330 -16.59 -31.94 19.51
N THR A 331 -17.85 -31.64 19.80
CA THR A 331 -18.97 -32.59 19.83
C THR A 331 -20.32 -31.86 19.77
N THR A 332 -21.42 -32.60 19.89
CA THR A 332 -22.77 -32.07 20.05
C THR A 332 -23.38 -32.52 21.36
N LEU A 333 -24.10 -31.61 22.04
CA LEU A 333 -24.88 -31.92 23.23
C LEU A 333 -26.35 -32.06 22.85
N ALA A 334 -26.98 -33.18 23.19
CA ALA A 334 -28.43 -33.36 23.11
C ALA A 334 -29.16 -32.40 24.09
N PRO A 335 -30.47 -32.17 23.94
CA PRO A 335 -31.23 -31.33 24.87
C PRO A 335 -31.05 -31.76 26.32
N GLN A 336 -30.52 -30.86 27.15
CA GLN A 336 -30.20 -31.13 28.55
C GLN A 336 -29.99 -29.80 29.29
N SER A 337 -29.96 -29.86 30.62
CA SER A 337 -29.47 -28.77 31.45
C SER A 337 -27.95 -28.85 31.58
N VAL A 338 -27.27 -27.70 31.51
CA VAL A 338 -25.82 -27.58 31.70
C VAL A 338 -25.48 -26.37 32.56
N ASP A 339 -24.45 -26.49 33.38
CA ASP A 339 -23.92 -25.36 34.14
C ASP A 339 -23.06 -24.47 33.25
N ALA A 340 -23.48 -23.21 33.11
CA ALA A 340 -22.65 -22.16 32.55
C ALA A 340 -21.91 -21.44 33.70
N PHE A 341 -20.72 -20.93 33.41
CA PHE A 341 -19.94 -20.09 34.34
C PHE A 341 -19.52 -18.76 33.73
N GLU A 342 -19.62 -18.62 32.41
CA GLU A 342 -19.33 -17.37 31.70
C GLU A 342 -20.28 -17.16 30.53
N LYS A 343 -20.59 -15.90 30.21
CA LYS A 343 -21.44 -15.53 29.08
C LYS A 343 -20.86 -14.33 28.34
N VAL A 344 -21.01 -14.33 27.02
CA VAL A 344 -20.73 -13.20 26.14
C VAL A 344 -21.69 -13.19 24.95
N GLY A 345 -22.54 -12.16 24.87
CA GLY A 345 -23.62 -12.15 23.86
C GLY A 345 -24.56 -13.35 24.05
N ASN A 346 -24.70 -14.17 23.01
CA ASN A 346 -25.50 -15.42 23.06
C ASN A 346 -24.64 -16.69 23.25
N TYR A 347 -23.37 -16.52 23.56
CA TYR A 347 -22.45 -17.62 23.82
C TYR A 347 -22.28 -17.81 25.33
N TYR A 348 -22.29 -19.07 25.74
CA TYR A 348 -22.15 -19.52 27.12
C TYR A 348 -20.95 -20.46 27.20
N HIS A 349 -20.07 -20.24 28.17
CA HIS A 349 -19.00 -21.17 28.52
C HIS A 349 -19.53 -22.10 29.60
N ILE A 350 -19.59 -23.39 29.27
CA ILE A 350 -20.25 -24.42 30.06
C ILE A 350 -19.26 -25.48 30.52
N TYR A 351 -19.60 -26.17 31.60
CA TYR A 351 -18.95 -27.41 32.00
C TYR A 351 -19.54 -28.60 31.24
N THR A 352 -18.68 -29.54 30.85
CA THR A 352 -19.03 -30.81 30.19
C THR A 352 -18.22 -31.93 30.83
N SER A 353 -18.59 -33.19 30.58
CA SER A 353 -17.85 -34.35 31.06
C SER A 353 -16.40 -34.44 30.53
N ALA A 354 -16.10 -33.77 29.42
CA ALA A 354 -14.78 -33.75 28.78
C ALA A 354 -13.98 -32.47 29.04
N GLY A 355 -14.45 -31.58 29.93
CA GLY A 355 -13.85 -30.28 30.21
C GLY A 355 -14.82 -29.13 29.96
N THR A 356 -14.31 -27.94 29.59
CA THR A 356 -15.17 -26.77 29.33
C THR A 356 -15.34 -26.53 27.84
N ALA A 357 -16.49 -26.01 27.42
CA ALA A 357 -16.75 -25.69 26.02
C ALA A 357 -17.69 -24.48 25.86
N TRP A 358 -17.64 -23.83 24.71
CA TRP A 358 -18.54 -22.78 24.30
C TRP A 358 -19.74 -23.35 23.55
N VAL A 359 -20.93 -22.89 23.94
CA VAL A 359 -22.19 -23.20 23.25
C VAL A 359 -22.93 -21.90 22.95
N GLN A 360 -23.59 -21.84 21.79
CA GLN A 360 -24.50 -20.75 21.46
C GLN A 360 -25.93 -21.18 21.82
N ASN A 361 -26.54 -20.55 22.83
CA ASN A 361 -27.91 -20.88 23.23
C ASN A 361 -28.91 -19.91 22.64
#